data_AF-A0A2N0M445-F1
#
_entry.id   AF-A0A2N0M445-F1
#
_cell.length_a   1.000
_cell.length_b   1.000
_cell.length_c   1.000
_cell.angle_alpha   90.00
_cell.angle_beta   90.00
_cell.angle_gamma   90.00
#
_symmetry.space_group_name_H-M   'P 1'
#
loop_
_entity.id
_entity.type
_entity.pdbx_description
1 polymer ?
#
loop_
_entity_poly.entity_id
_entity_poly.type
_entity_poly.pdbx_seq_one_letter_code
_entity_poly.pdbx_strand_id
1 'polypeptide(L)'
;KVRTAFETDTPIDWERVNRLPDHVRFIHEAHIRYFTDETIPVKYGINGEEIIESPDVAQTCTICHGDVGNKTVVQPKTGQSLKMGTCVDCHRVNNIPTDCTVCHK
;
A
#
# COMPACT_ATOMS: atom_id res chain seq x y z
N LYS A 1 -3.78 26.97 -3.85
CA LYS A 1 -3.59 25.82 -4.75
C LYS A 1 -4.94 25.26 -5.24
N VAL A 2 -5.79 24.70 -4.36
CA VAL A 2 -7.08 24.10 -4.79
C VAL A 2 -8.02 25.07 -5.49
N ARG A 3 -8.28 26.26 -4.91
CA ARG A 3 -9.16 27.28 -5.52
C ARG A 3 -8.66 27.74 -6.90
N THR A 4 -7.37 28.08 -6.98
CA THR A 4 -6.74 28.51 -8.24
C THR A 4 -6.85 27.43 -9.31
N ALA A 5 -6.53 26.17 -8.99
CA ALA A 5 -6.63 25.06 -9.92
C ALA A 5 -8.06 24.85 -10.45
N PHE A 6 -9.07 25.05 -9.59
CA PHE A 6 -10.48 25.01 -9.98
C PHE A 6 -10.86 26.17 -10.91
N GLU A 7 -10.40 27.39 -10.63
CA GLU A 7 -10.70 28.58 -11.43
C GLU A 7 -10.01 28.58 -12.79
N THR A 8 -8.80 28.02 -12.90
CA THR A 8 -7.97 28.06 -14.11
C THR A 8 -7.99 26.77 -14.93
N ASP A 9 -8.78 25.77 -14.53
CA ASP A 9 -8.82 24.43 -15.12
C ASP A 9 -7.42 23.80 -15.31
N THR A 10 -6.50 24.14 -14.40
CA THR A 10 -5.12 23.66 -14.45
C THR A 10 -4.91 22.65 -13.33
N PRO A 11 -4.56 21.38 -13.64
CA PRO A 11 -4.37 20.35 -12.62
C PRO A 11 -3.30 20.73 -11.58
N ILE A 12 -3.53 20.31 -10.33
CA ILE A 12 -2.54 20.46 -9.27
C ILE A 12 -1.42 19.44 -9.52
N ASP A 13 -0.19 19.93 -9.63
CA ASP A 13 1.00 19.09 -9.66
C ASP A 13 1.32 18.61 -8.24
N TRP A 14 0.78 17.44 -7.88
CA TRP A 14 1.00 16.82 -6.59
C TRP A 14 2.37 16.12 -6.55
N GLU A 15 3.14 16.39 -5.50
CA GLU A 15 4.36 15.63 -5.23
C GLU A 15 3.99 14.20 -4.80
N ARG A 16 4.40 13.22 -5.62
CA ARG A 16 4.10 11.82 -5.37
C ARG A 16 5.08 11.25 -4.33
N VAL A 17 4.54 10.88 -3.16
CA VAL A 17 5.33 10.31 -2.05
C VAL A 17 5.74 8.85 -2.30
N ASN A 18 4.84 8.02 -2.81
CA ASN A 18 5.10 6.61 -3.12
C ASN A 18 5.09 6.39 -4.63
N ARG A 19 6.23 5.98 -5.20
CA ARG A 19 6.37 5.73 -6.64
C ARG A 19 6.96 4.35 -6.90
N LEU A 20 6.21 3.54 -7.65
CA LEU A 20 6.68 2.28 -8.23
C LEU A 20 7.13 2.53 -9.67
N PRO A 21 8.01 1.69 -10.24
CA PRO A 21 8.31 1.72 -11.67
C PRO A 21 7.07 1.48 -12.52
N ASP A 22 7.00 2.09 -13.71
CA ASP A 22 5.79 2.05 -14.55
C ASP A 22 5.43 0.65 -15.07
N HIS A 23 6.44 -0.23 -15.17
CA HIS A 23 6.28 -1.64 -15.55
C HIS A 23 5.87 -2.55 -14.36
N VAL A 24 5.54 -1.96 -13.21
CA VAL A 24 5.02 -2.65 -12.02
C VAL A 24 3.61 -2.15 -11.76
N ARG A 25 2.66 -3.07 -11.69
CA ARG A 25 1.28 -2.77 -11.32
C ARG A 25 1.00 -3.20 -9.89
N PHE A 26 0.56 -2.25 -9.07
CA PHE A 26 0.09 -2.50 -7.71
C PHE A 26 -1.42 -2.31 -7.64
N ILE A 27 -2.15 -3.39 -7.30
CA ILE A 27 -3.61 -3.40 -7.27
C ILE A 27 -4.11 -3.23 -5.83
N HIS A 28 -4.53 -2.01 -5.46
CA HIS A 28 -4.98 -1.70 -4.10
C HIS A 28 -6.10 -2.63 -3.60
N GLU A 29 -7.09 -2.90 -4.45
CA GLU A 29 -8.25 -3.73 -4.11
C GLU A 29 -7.86 -5.13 -3.60
N ALA A 30 -6.91 -5.79 -4.27
CA ALA A 30 -6.47 -7.13 -3.91
C ALA A 30 -5.88 -7.17 -2.49
N HIS A 31 -5.09 -6.15 -2.15
CA HIS A 31 -4.45 -6.04 -0.83
C HIS A 31 -5.47 -5.69 0.25
N ILE A 32 -6.40 -4.76 -0.03
CA ILE A 32 -7.45 -4.39 0.92
C ILE A 32 -8.30 -5.62 1.25
N ARG A 33 -8.78 -6.33 0.22
CA ARG A 33 -9.61 -7.54 0.40
C ARG A 33 -8.90 -8.60 1.22
N TYR A 34 -7.62 -8.87 0.94
CA TYR A 34 -6.84 -9.85 1.68
C TYR A 34 -6.77 -9.52 3.18
N PHE A 35 -6.46 -8.26 3.53
CA PHE A 35 -6.32 -7.89 4.94
C PHE A 35 -7.66 -7.80 5.69
N THR A 36 -8.73 -7.40 5.00
CA THR A 36 -10.08 -7.36 5.60
C THR A 36 -10.76 -8.73 5.65
N ASP A 37 -10.16 -9.80 5.12
CA ASP A 37 -10.77 -11.13 5.09
C ASP A 37 -10.71 -11.82 6.46
N GLU A 38 -11.86 -11.90 7.13
CA GLU A 38 -12.03 -12.52 8.45
C GLU A 38 -11.78 -14.04 8.47
N THR A 39 -11.80 -14.70 7.30
CA THR A 39 -11.59 -16.15 7.20
C THR A 39 -10.11 -16.55 7.31
N ILE A 40 -9.19 -15.59 7.18
CA ILE A 40 -7.74 -15.80 7.26
C ILE A 40 -7.27 -15.51 8.70
N PRO A 41 -6.88 -16.54 9.47
CA PRO A 41 -6.67 -16.41 10.92
C PRO A 41 -5.39 -15.68 11.31
N VAL A 42 -4.36 -15.73 10.46
CA VAL A 42 -3.09 -15.03 10.67
C VAL A 42 -2.62 -14.46 9.35
N LYS A 43 -2.29 -13.17 9.36
CA LYS A 43 -1.71 -12.43 8.23
C LYS A 43 -0.42 -11.77 8.71
N TYR A 44 0.45 -11.42 7.78
CA TYR A 44 1.70 -10.73 8.09
C TYR A 44 1.73 -9.39 7.36
N GLY A 45 1.97 -8.31 8.11
CA GLY A 45 2.17 -6.98 7.54
C GLY A 45 3.50 -6.86 6.81
N ILE A 46 3.71 -5.74 6.12
CA ILE A 46 4.89 -5.51 5.26
C ILE A 46 6.22 -5.55 6.03
N ASN A 47 6.19 -5.34 7.34
CA ASN A 47 7.36 -5.38 8.23
C ASN A 47 7.47 -6.70 9.02
N GLY A 48 6.65 -7.70 8.71
CA GLY A 48 6.61 -8.99 9.41
C GLY A 48 5.80 -9.01 10.71
N GLU A 49 5.06 -7.93 11.00
CA GLU A 49 4.11 -7.88 12.12
C GLU A 49 2.99 -8.90 11.94
N GLU A 50 2.73 -9.73 12.95
CA GLU A 50 1.60 -10.65 12.96
C GLU A 50 0.29 -9.90 13.16
N ILE A 51 -0.69 -10.20 12.30
CA ILE A 51 -2.02 -9.63 12.30
C ILE A 51 -3.00 -10.79 12.49
N ILE A 52 -3.48 -10.92 13.72
CA ILE A 52 -4.39 -12.00 14.15
C ILE A 52 -5.85 -11.56 13.99
N GLU A 53 -6.12 -10.29 14.29
CA GLU A 53 -7.43 -9.69 14.09
C GLU A 53 -7.49 -9.04 12.71
N SER A 54 -8.56 -9.30 11.96
CA SER A 54 -8.71 -8.72 10.63
C SER A 54 -8.99 -7.22 10.75
N PRO A 55 -8.09 -6.35 10.25
CA PRO A 55 -8.29 -4.91 10.30
C PRO A 55 -9.47 -4.47 9.46
N ASP A 56 -10.09 -3.35 9.83
CA ASP A 56 -10.99 -2.63 8.95
C ASP A 56 -10.22 -1.96 7.79
N VAL A 57 -10.96 -1.31 6.89
CA VAL A 57 -10.36 -0.65 5.71
C VAL A 57 -9.38 0.46 6.10
N ALA A 58 -9.68 1.26 7.12
CA ALA A 58 -8.82 2.37 7.52
C ALA A 58 -7.53 1.87 8.16
N GLN A 59 -7.63 0.85 9.02
CA GLN A 59 -6.50 0.18 9.65
C GLN A 59 -5.60 -0.51 8.60
N THR A 60 -6.20 -1.14 7.58
CA THR A 60 -5.46 -1.79 6.50
C THR A 60 -4.51 -0.84 5.77
N CYS A 61 -4.89 0.43 5.58
CA CYS A 61 -4.02 1.44 4.97
C CYS A 61 -2.70 1.63 5.74
N THR A 62 -2.74 1.48 7.07
CA THR A 62 -1.59 1.73 7.94
C THR A 62 -0.52 0.66 7.87
N ILE A 63 -0.90 -0.55 7.47
CA ILE A 63 0.02 -1.66 7.20
C ILE A 63 1.08 -1.23 6.19
N CYS A 64 0.65 -0.53 5.13
CA CYS A 64 1.55 -0.09 4.06
C CYS A 64 2.01 1.37 4.22
N HIS A 65 1.15 2.31 4.61
CA HIS A 65 1.48 3.74 4.58
C HIS A 65 1.83 4.34 5.96
N GLY A 66 1.80 3.53 7.02
CA GLY A 66 1.87 4.02 8.39
C GLY A 66 0.64 4.83 8.77
N ASP A 67 0.72 5.58 9.87
CA ASP A 67 -0.40 6.38 10.38
C ASP A 67 -0.67 7.62 9.51
N VAL A 68 -1.29 7.42 8.35
CA VAL A 68 -1.66 8.50 7.41
C VAL A 68 -2.79 9.38 7.93
N GLY A 69 -3.64 8.85 8.82
CA GLY A 69 -4.76 9.59 9.41
C GLY A 69 -4.30 10.74 10.31
N ASN A 70 -3.18 10.56 11.01
CA ASN A 70 -2.61 11.57 11.91
C ASN A 70 -1.45 12.38 11.29
N LYS A 71 -1.24 12.30 9.97
CA LYS A 71 -0.16 13.06 9.29
C LYS A 71 -0.65 14.38 8.73
N THR A 72 -0.04 15.49 9.17
CA THR A 72 -0.21 16.81 8.55
C THR A 72 0.38 16.86 7.14
N VAL A 73 1.46 16.11 6.90
CA VAL A 73 2.10 15.95 5.59
C VAL A 73 2.41 14.47 5.40
N VAL A 74 1.97 13.91 4.28
CA VAL A 74 2.22 12.49 3.95
C VAL A 74 3.71 12.27 3.74
N GLN A 75 4.23 11.18 4.30
CA GLN A 75 5.62 10.75 4.18
C GLN A 75 5.63 9.22 3.96
N PRO A 76 6.67 8.65 3.34
CA PRO A 76 6.81 7.20 3.26
C PRO A 76 6.81 6.57 4.66
N LYS A 77 6.30 5.35 4.82
CA LYS A 77 6.39 4.64 6.10
C LYS A 77 7.86 4.43 6.43
N THR A 78 8.26 4.74 7.66
CA THR A 78 9.66 4.59 8.10
C THR A 78 10.14 3.15 7.88
N GLY A 79 11.30 2.98 7.26
CA GLY A 79 11.89 1.67 6.97
C GLY A 79 11.23 0.90 5.82
N GLN A 80 10.14 1.42 5.25
CA GLN A 80 9.52 0.79 4.09
C GLN A 80 10.37 0.99 2.84
N SER A 81 10.71 -0.11 2.20
CA SER A 81 11.34 -0.15 0.88
C SER A 81 10.27 -0.56 -0.13
N LEU A 82 10.05 0.23 -1.18
CA LEU A 82 9.18 -0.15 -2.31
C LEU A 82 9.96 -0.92 -3.39
N LYS A 83 10.95 -1.73 -2.97
CA LYS A 83 11.72 -2.60 -3.84
C LYS A 83 11.00 -3.94 -4.01
N MET A 84 11.26 -4.60 -5.13
CA MET A 84 10.69 -5.93 -5.45
C MET A 84 10.80 -6.93 -4.29
N GLY A 85 11.95 -6.98 -3.62
CA GLY A 85 12.16 -7.89 -2.48
C GLY A 85 11.11 -7.74 -1.39
N THR A 86 10.77 -6.51 -1.01
CA THR A 86 9.75 -6.24 0.01
C THR A 86 8.37 -6.79 -0.39
N CYS A 87 8.00 -6.66 -1.67
CA CYS A 87 6.74 -7.19 -2.18
C CYS A 87 6.74 -8.72 -2.16
N VAL A 88 7.79 -9.33 -2.74
CA VAL A 88 7.89 -10.78 -2.88
C VAL A 88 8.01 -11.47 -1.51
N ASP A 89 8.78 -10.91 -0.58
CA ASP A 89 8.93 -11.45 0.77
C ASP A 89 7.60 -11.41 1.53
N CYS A 90 6.87 -10.30 1.45
CA CYS A 90 5.53 -10.18 2.02
C CYS A 90 4.55 -11.19 1.42
N HIS A 91 4.58 -11.41 0.10
CA HIS A 91 3.77 -12.43 -0.56
C HIS A 91 4.14 -13.85 -0.10
N ARG A 92 5.44 -14.15 0.08
CA ARG A 92 5.91 -15.47 0.56
C ARG A 92 5.39 -15.79 1.95
N VAL A 93 5.54 -14.87 2.91
CA VAL A 93 5.10 -15.10 4.29
C VAL A 93 3.59 -15.24 4.42
N ASN A 94 2.83 -14.62 3.50
CA ASN A 94 1.37 -14.73 3.42
C ASN A 94 0.89 -15.84 2.47
N ASN A 95 1.80 -16.61 1.87
CA ASN A 95 1.49 -17.66 0.89
C ASN A 95 0.61 -17.18 -0.31
N ILE A 96 0.92 -16.00 -0.84
CA ILE A 96 0.27 -15.36 -1.99
C ILE A 96 1.15 -15.51 -3.24
N PRO A 97 0.58 -15.52 -4.47
CA PRO A 97 1.36 -15.69 -5.69
C PRO A 97 2.56 -14.73 -5.81
N THR A 98 3.71 -15.28 -6.16
CA THR A 98 4.99 -14.56 -6.36
C THR A 98 5.47 -14.62 -7.81
N ASP A 99 4.62 -15.10 -8.72
CA ASP A 99 4.92 -15.14 -10.15
C ASP A 99 5.15 -13.74 -10.72
N CYS A 100 6.13 -13.61 -11.62
CA CYS A 100 6.55 -12.34 -12.18
C CYS A 100 5.38 -11.57 -12.83
N THR A 101 4.45 -12.29 -13.47
CA THR A 101 3.33 -11.71 -14.22
C THR A 101 2.22 -11.13 -13.35
N VAL A 102 2.24 -11.43 -12.04
CA VAL A 102 1.31 -10.84 -11.06
C VAL A 102 1.60 -9.34 -10.91
N CYS A 103 2.88 -8.96 -10.97
CA CYS A 103 3.33 -7.57 -10.80
C CYS A 103 3.72 -6.90 -12.13
N HIS A 104 4.30 -7.65 -13.05
CA HIS A 104 4.83 -7.13 -14.31
C HIS A 104 3.89 -7.45 -15.48
N LYS A 105 3.41 -6.42 -16.18
CA LYS A 105 2.55 -6.53 -17.36
C LYS A 105 3.06 -5.65 -18.49
#